data_AF-A0A1S3I7R2-F1
#
_entry.id   AF-A0A1S3I7R2-F1
#
_cell.length_a   1.000
_cell.length_b   1.000
_cell.length_c   1.000
_cell.angle_alpha   90.00
_cell.angle_beta   90.00
_cell.angle_gamma   90.00
#
_symmetry.space_group_name_H-M   'P 1'
#
loop_
_entity.id
_entity.type
_entity.pdbx_description
1 polymer ?
#
loop_
_entity_poly.entity_id
_entity_poly.type
_entity_poly.pdbx_seq_one_letter_code
_entity_poly.pdbx_strand_id
1 'polypeptide(L)'
;MGIYVRRTLILSLVAVYVAVTLGAGMYSYSYYNPGVNMQFYKYGPWYYRPNTCQKPETPCYNYVLTFISDGSANLTNLRGSRSNVLAHHRLAGRSEADAIEEGKRGAAWLKNKYGIDLTGIPDEAYLDGTKAVTIENGALTFSTLHLPRTAMYRLVTASRGETAEFCNVPISDSGWMIAVNEEFQASGTFNSILPKGARLFYGDYIVSLCDHVTGYGTHFRSPCFNVFRKAKLIIHFENKTYTSLGDVTVLDYDVKESSLGNGRARGVIFTEPNDKMTVRNVLTFSRL
;
A
#
# COMPACT_ATOMS: atom_id res chain seq x y z
N MET A 1 -41.30 11.66 -39.91
CA MET A 1 -40.85 11.60 -38.50
C MET A 1 -39.96 10.38 -38.33
N GLY A 2 -38.81 10.41 -38.99
CA GLY A 2 -38.13 9.22 -39.48
C GLY A 2 -36.63 9.29 -39.25
N ILE A 3 -36.03 8.11 -39.07
CA ILE A 3 -34.61 7.70 -39.20
C ILE A 3 -33.57 8.52 -38.40
N TYR A 4 -33.63 9.85 -38.43
CA TYR A 4 -32.77 10.79 -37.70
C TYR A 4 -32.93 10.70 -36.17
N VAL A 5 -34.15 10.61 -35.66
CA VAL A 5 -34.40 10.49 -34.21
C VAL A 5 -33.87 9.15 -33.66
N ARG A 6 -33.96 8.07 -34.45
CA ARG A 6 -33.46 6.74 -34.09
C ARG A 6 -31.94 6.66 -34.07
N ARG A 7 -31.25 7.32 -35.02
CA ARG A 7 -29.76 7.38 -35.03
C ARG A 7 -29.20 8.19 -33.86
N THR A 8 -29.86 9.29 -33.50
CA THR A 8 -29.44 10.14 -32.38
C THR A 8 -29.55 9.38 -31.05
N LEU A 9 -30.64 8.62 -30.85
CA LEU A 9 -30.86 7.86 -29.63
C LEU A 9 -29.88 6.69 -29.46
N ILE A 10 -29.50 6.02 -30.55
CA ILE A 10 -28.52 4.93 -30.55
C ILE A 10 -27.10 5.47 -30.27
N LEU A 11 -26.72 6.62 -30.85
CA LEU A 11 -25.43 7.24 -30.57
C LEU A 11 -25.32 7.72 -29.12
N SER A 12 -26.40 8.26 -28.54
CA SER A 12 -26.43 8.64 -27.13
C SER A 12 -26.30 7.44 -26.19
N LEU A 13 -26.94 6.31 -26.52
CA LEU A 13 -26.83 5.08 -25.73
C LEU A 13 -25.43 4.46 -25.81
N VAL A 14 -24.77 4.51 -26.98
CA VAL A 14 -23.37 4.07 -27.12
C VAL A 14 -22.43 4.99 -26.35
N ALA A 15 -22.64 6.31 -26.36
CA ALA A 15 -21.84 7.26 -25.57
C ALA A 15 -22.00 7.05 -24.06
N VAL A 16 -23.22 6.77 -23.58
CA VAL A 16 -23.49 6.43 -22.17
C VAL A 16 -22.86 5.08 -21.82
N TYR A 17 -22.94 4.07 -22.71
CA TYR A 17 -22.33 2.77 -22.47
C TYR A 17 -20.79 2.83 -22.46
N VAL A 18 -20.18 3.65 -23.33
CA VAL A 18 -18.74 3.92 -23.32
C VAL A 18 -18.31 4.69 -22.07
N ALA A 19 -19.11 5.67 -21.63
CA ALA A 19 -18.84 6.40 -20.38
C ALA A 19 -18.97 5.51 -19.13
N VAL A 20 -19.88 4.52 -19.13
CA VAL A 20 -20.05 3.57 -18.02
C VAL A 20 -18.98 2.48 -18.04
N THR A 21 -18.53 2.04 -19.22
CA THR A 21 -17.47 1.01 -19.34
C THR A 21 -16.06 1.58 -19.18
N LEU A 22 -15.84 2.87 -19.45
CA LEU A 22 -14.61 3.59 -19.14
C LEU A 22 -14.61 4.25 -17.74
N GLY A 23 -15.76 4.23 -17.05
CA GLY A 23 -15.95 4.81 -15.72
C GLY A 23 -15.43 3.95 -14.55
N ALA A 24 -14.36 3.19 -14.73
CA ALA A 24 -13.62 2.59 -13.61
C ALA A 24 -12.58 3.60 -13.11
N GLY A 25 -13.04 4.65 -12.43
CA GLY A 25 -12.14 5.65 -11.86
C GLY A 25 -12.74 7.05 -11.74
N MET A 26 -13.98 7.20 -11.28
CA MET A 26 -14.39 8.49 -10.71
C MET A 26 -13.63 8.67 -9.39
N TYR A 27 -12.43 9.24 -9.47
CA TYR A 27 -11.74 9.79 -8.32
C TYR A 27 -12.54 11.00 -7.82
N SER A 28 -13.41 10.80 -6.83
CA SER A 28 -14.01 11.93 -6.12
C SER A 28 -12.97 12.51 -5.15
N TYR A 29 -12.11 13.40 -5.63
CA TYR A 29 -11.31 14.29 -4.79
C TYR A 29 -12.24 15.32 -4.15
N SER A 30 -12.83 14.95 -3.00
CA SER A 30 -13.48 15.94 -2.15
C SER A 30 -12.41 16.51 -1.23
N TYR A 31 -11.97 17.73 -1.53
CA TYR A 31 -11.26 18.56 -0.57
C TYR A 31 -12.19 18.80 0.61
N TYR A 32 -12.04 18.01 1.67
CA TYR A 32 -12.58 18.40 2.96
C TYR A 32 -11.67 19.50 3.50
N ASN A 33 -11.98 20.73 3.10
CA ASN A 33 -11.43 21.89 3.77
C ASN A 33 -12.14 21.95 5.13
N PRO A 34 -11.46 21.78 6.28
CA PRO A 34 -12.12 21.90 7.58
C PRO A 34 -12.68 23.32 7.84
N GLY A 35 -12.54 24.25 6.88
CA GLY A 35 -13.20 25.56 6.86
C GLY A 35 -14.71 25.56 6.59
N VAL A 36 -15.37 24.41 6.38
CA VAL A 36 -16.85 24.37 6.28
C VAL A 36 -17.42 23.27 7.19
N ASN A 37 -17.49 23.58 8.48
CA ASN A 37 -18.67 23.33 9.31
C ASN A 37 -19.37 21.97 9.11
N MET A 38 -18.78 20.87 9.61
CA MET A 38 -19.63 19.88 10.29
C MET A 38 -20.11 20.54 11.59
N GLN A 39 -21.25 21.26 11.51
CA GLN A 39 -21.90 21.85 12.67
C GLN A 39 -22.49 20.73 13.55
N PHE A 40 -21.66 20.10 14.37
CA PHE A 40 -22.15 19.61 15.65
C PHE A 40 -22.35 20.85 16.54
N TYR A 41 -23.59 21.29 16.62
CA TYR A 41 -24.14 22.30 17.54
C TYR A 41 -23.41 23.65 17.62
N LYS A 42 -24.02 24.61 16.91
CA LYS A 42 -24.06 26.04 17.20
C LYS A 42 -24.22 26.27 18.72
N TYR A 43 -23.41 27.17 19.29
CA TYR A 43 -23.32 27.58 20.72
C TYR A 43 -22.33 26.84 21.62
N GLY A 44 -21.04 26.91 21.28
CA GLY A 44 -19.95 26.83 22.26
C GLY A 44 -18.90 27.89 21.93
N PRO A 45 -18.29 28.57 22.92
CA PRO A 45 -17.21 29.52 22.66
C PRO A 45 -16.09 28.83 21.89
N TRP A 46 -15.52 29.54 20.92
CA TRP A 46 -14.41 29.10 20.07
C TRP A 46 -13.23 28.63 20.92
N TYR A 47 -13.25 27.37 21.31
CA TYR A 47 -12.13 26.69 21.92
C TYR A 47 -11.11 26.54 20.81
N TYR A 48 -10.10 27.41 20.82
CA TYR A 48 -8.87 27.20 20.06
C TYR A 48 -8.36 25.84 20.53
N ARG A 49 -8.56 24.79 19.72
CA ARG A 49 -8.12 23.45 20.11
C ARG A 49 -6.61 23.56 20.25
N PRO A 50 -6.04 23.33 21.44
CA PRO A 50 -4.59 23.32 21.60
C PRO A 50 -4.05 22.39 20.53
N ASN A 51 -3.10 22.87 19.72
CA ASN A 51 -2.46 22.02 18.75
C ASN A 51 -1.90 20.84 19.55
N THR A 52 -2.42 19.63 19.31
CA THR A 52 -1.98 18.44 20.04
C THR A 52 -0.49 18.21 19.87
N CYS A 53 0.15 18.90 18.92
CA CYS A 53 1.58 18.95 18.77
C CYS A 53 2.39 19.89 19.65
N GLN A 54 1.76 20.59 20.59
CA GLN A 54 2.46 21.43 21.55
C GLN A 54 2.86 20.68 22.82
N LYS A 55 2.31 19.48 23.06
CA LYS A 55 2.64 18.69 24.25
C LYS A 55 3.74 17.67 23.94
N PRO A 56 4.83 17.62 24.72
CA PRO A 56 5.92 16.65 24.54
C PRO A 56 5.45 15.19 24.64
N GLU A 57 4.36 14.95 25.38
CA GLU A 57 3.82 13.63 25.69
C GLU A 57 3.00 13.03 24.53
N THR A 58 2.56 13.84 23.58
CA THR A 58 1.72 13.38 22.46
C THR A 58 2.52 13.36 21.16
N PRO A 59 2.63 12.20 20.48
CA PRO A 59 3.41 12.08 19.26
C PRO A 59 2.80 12.94 18.14
N CYS A 60 3.70 13.59 17.38
CA CYS A 60 3.35 14.49 16.30
C CYS A 60 3.71 13.96 14.95
N TYR A 61 2.71 13.94 14.08
CA TYR A 61 2.85 13.44 12.73
C TYR A 61 2.73 14.58 11.73
N ASN A 62 3.68 14.63 10.80
CA ASN A 62 3.54 15.43 9.60
C ASN A 62 2.50 14.85 8.68
N TYR A 63 2.43 13.52 8.59
CA TYR A 63 1.48 12.82 7.74
C TYR A 63 0.87 11.62 8.45
N VAL A 64 -0.43 11.43 8.25
CA VAL A 64 -1.15 10.21 8.65
C VAL A 64 -1.96 9.71 7.47
N LEU A 65 -1.79 8.44 7.11
CA LEU A 65 -2.51 7.78 6.03
C LEU A 65 -3.28 6.58 6.61
N THR A 66 -4.53 6.40 6.21
CA THR A 66 -5.33 5.23 6.59
C THR A 66 -5.59 4.38 5.37
N PHE A 67 -5.12 3.14 5.44
CA PHE A 67 -5.37 2.11 4.45
C PHE A 67 -6.44 1.15 4.97
N ILE A 68 -7.32 0.72 4.08
CA ILE A 68 -8.31 -0.31 4.37
C ILE A 68 -8.32 -1.37 3.28
N SER A 69 -8.70 -2.60 3.64
CA SER A 69 -9.12 -3.65 2.72
C SER A 69 -10.44 -4.19 3.23
N ASP A 70 -11.41 -4.38 2.35
CA ASP A 70 -12.67 -5.08 2.65
C ASP A 70 -12.98 -5.99 1.45
N GLY A 71 -12.10 -6.96 1.22
CA GLY A 71 -12.12 -7.82 0.03
C GLY A 71 -11.73 -9.25 0.36
N SER A 72 -11.29 -10.02 -0.63
CA SER A 72 -10.90 -11.42 -0.45
C SER A 72 -9.49 -11.67 -0.94
N ALA A 73 -8.69 -12.33 -0.11
CA ALA A 73 -7.35 -12.79 -0.45
C ALA A 73 -6.98 -14.02 0.37
N ASN A 74 -6.43 -15.03 -0.28
CA ASN A 74 -5.88 -16.17 0.43
C ASN A 74 -4.52 -15.80 1.03
N LEU A 75 -4.50 -15.48 2.32
CA LEU A 75 -3.30 -15.08 3.05
C LEU A 75 -2.26 -16.20 3.16
N THR A 76 -2.64 -17.46 2.93
CA THR A 76 -1.70 -18.58 2.91
C THR A 76 -0.92 -18.67 1.59
N ASN A 77 -1.44 -18.06 0.51
CA ASN A 77 -0.81 -18.04 -0.80
C ASN A 77 -0.80 -16.63 -1.41
N LEU A 78 0.10 -15.78 -0.91
CA LEU A 78 0.31 -14.42 -1.40
C LEU A 78 1.40 -14.34 -2.49
N ARG A 79 1.71 -15.46 -3.15
CA ARG A 79 2.81 -15.53 -4.12
C ARG A 79 2.48 -14.74 -5.39
N GLY A 80 3.34 -13.80 -5.75
CA GLY A 80 3.17 -13.00 -6.96
C GLY A 80 3.69 -13.73 -8.20
N SER A 81 2.89 -13.81 -9.27
CA SER A 81 3.44 -14.19 -10.57
C SER A 81 4.38 -13.12 -11.10
N ARG A 82 5.30 -13.50 -12.00
CA ARG A 82 6.18 -12.56 -12.70
C ARG A 82 5.45 -11.37 -13.31
N SER A 83 4.33 -11.61 -13.99
CA SER A 83 3.53 -10.56 -14.61
C SER A 83 2.99 -9.56 -13.59
N ASN A 84 2.52 -10.04 -12.44
CA ASN A 84 1.95 -9.20 -11.39
C ASN A 84 3.02 -8.38 -10.67
N VAL A 85 4.14 -9.01 -10.32
CA VAL A 85 5.30 -8.36 -9.67
C VAL A 85 5.89 -7.28 -10.59
N LEU A 86 6.10 -7.59 -11.87
CA LEU A 86 6.59 -6.59 -12.83
C LEU A 86 5.58 -5.48 -13.09
N ALA A 87 4.28 -5.78 -13.13
CA ALA A 87 3.26 -4.74 -13.26
C ALA A 87 3.29 -3.76 -12.08
N HIS A 88 3.45 -4.26 -10.85
CA HIS A 88 3.64 -3.43 -9.67
C HIS A 88 4.90 -2.56 -9.79
N HIS A 89 6.06 -3.13 -10.09
CA HIS A 89 7.30 -2.36 -10.18
C HIS A 89 7.28 -1.31 -11.30
N ARG A 90 6.57 -1.55 -12.40
CA ARG A 90 6.33 -0.52 -13.42
C ARG A 90 5.54 0.68 -12.88
N LEU A 91 4.58 0.47 -11.98
CA LEU A 91 3.89 1.59 -11.30
C LEU A 91 4.86 2.40 -10.44
N ALA A 92 5.89 1.77 -9.87
CA ALA A 92 6.96 2.47 -9.16
C ALA A 92 7.91 3.21 -10.13
N GLY A 93 7.86 2.92 -11.43
CA GLY A 93 8.79 3.43 -12.44
C GLY A 93 10.09 2.65 -12.50
N ARG A 94 10.09 1.40 -12.02
CA ARG A 94 11.24 0.50 -12.04
C ARG A 94 11.20 -0.39 -13.29
N SER A 95 12.37 -0.58 -13.90
CA SER A 95 12.58 -1.64 -14.89
C SER A 95 12.60 -3.02 -14.22
N GLU A 96 12.72 -4.08 -15.01
CA GLU A 96 12.91 -5.42 -14.47
C GLU A 96 14.22 -5.55 -13.68
N ALA A 97 15.32 -4.99 -14.20
CA ALA A 97 16.59 -5.00 -13.51
C ALA A 97 16.50 -4.24 -12.17
N ASP A 98 15.83 -3.10 -12.14
CA ASP A 98 15.61 -2.33 -10.91
C ASP A 98 14.76 -3.10 -9.89
N ALA A 99 13.81 -3.92 -10.36
CA ALA A 99 13.01 -4.78 -9.48
C ALA A 99 13.86 -5.90 -8.86
N ILE A 100 14.75 -6.52 -9.63
CA ILE A 100 15.72 -7.51 -9.12
C ILE A 100 16.64 -6.86 -8.07
N GLU A 101 17.20 -5.69 -8.38
CA GLU A 101 18.08 -4.99 -7.44
C GLU A 101 17.36 -4.57 -6.15
N GLU A 102 16.09 -4.17 -6.23
CA GLU A 102 15.27 -3.94 -5.03
C GLU A 102 15.03 -5.23 -4.24
N GLY A 103 14.86 -6.37 -4.91
CA GLY A 103 14.79 -7.68 -4.26
C GLY A 103 16.08 -8.07 -3.55
N LYS A 104 17.23 -7.78 -4.15
CA LYS A 104 18.56 -7.97 -3.53
C LYS A 104 18.76 -7.08 -2.30
N ARG A 105 18.18 -5.86 -2.29
CA ARG A 105 18.14 -5.03 -1.07
C ARG A 105 17.29 -5.67 0.01
N GLY A 106 16.14 -6.25 -0.34
CA GLY A 106 15.32 -7.05 0.59
C GLY A 106 16.09 -8.24 1.16
N ALA A 107 16.88 -8.95 0.34
CA ALA A 107 17.76 -10.03 0.80
C ALA A 107 18.86 -9.53 1.75
N ALA A 108 19.50 -8.40 1.43
CA ALA A 108 20.50 -7.78 2.32
C ALA A 108 19.88 -7.35 3.66
N TRP A 109 18.65 -6.82 3.62
CA TRP A 109 17.88 -6.48 4.82
C TRP A 109 17.57 -7.74 5.66
N LEU A 110 17.10 -8.83 5.04
CA LEU A 110 16.83 -10.09 5.73
C LEU A 110 18.08 -10.66 6.41
N LYS A 111 19.23 -10.60 5.73
CA LYS A 111 20.52 -11.01 6.27
C LYS A 111 20.92 -10.16 7.47
N ASN A 112 20.85 -8.83 7.35
CA ASN A 112 21.23 -7.93 8.44
C ASN A 112 20.27 -8.01 9.64
N LYS A 113 18.96 -8.11 9.38
CA LYS A 113 17.93 -8.08 10.43
C LYS A 113 17.72 -9.42 11.09
N TYR A 114 17.64 -10.52 10.34
CA TYR A 114 17.31 -11.83 10.88
C TYR A 114 18.44 -12.86 10.76
N GLY A 115 19.56 -12.52 10.12
CA GLY A 115 20.63 -13.48 9.84
C GLY A 115 20.30 -14.46 8.71
N ILE A 116 19.25 -14.19 7.93
CA ILE A 116 18.80 -15.08 6.85
C ILE A 116 19.61 -14.74 5.58
N ASP A 117 20.51 -15.63 5.19
CA ASP A 117 21.34 -15.42 4.01
C ASP A 117 20.65 -15.96 2.75
N LEU A 118 20.30 -15.05 1.83
CA LEU A 118 19.75 -15.37 0.52
C LEU A 118 20.78 -15.20 -0.61
N THR A 119 22.07 -15.08 -0.27
CA THR A 119 23.13 -15.00 -1.26
C THR A 119 23.13 -16.26 -2.11
N GLY A 120 23.01 -16.10 -3.44
CA GLY A 120 23.05 -17.21 -4.39
C GLY A 120 21.69 -17.73 -4.85
N ILE A 121 20.56 -17.16 -4.38
CA ILE A 121 19.28 -17.44 -5.02
C ILE A 121 19.22 -16.83 -6.43
N PRO A 122 18.58 -17.50 -7.41
CA PRO A 122 18.53 -17.03 -8.79
C PRO A 122 17.70 -15.75 -8.93
N ASP A 123 18.04 -14.90 -9.89
CA ASP A 123 17.36 -13.61 -10.10
C ASP A 123 15.84 -13.80 -10.35
N GLU A 124 15.44 -14.92 -10.95
CA GLU A 124 14.05 -15.26 -11.19
C GLU A 124 13.23 -15.40 -9.90
N ALA A 125 13.84 -15.81 -8.78
CA ALA A 125 13.17 -15.93 -7.49
C ALA A 125 12.72 -14.57 -6.93
N TYR A 126 13.37 -13.48 -7.33
CA TYR A 126 12.96 -12.12 -6.98
C TYR A 126 11.81 -11.61 -7.82
N LEU A 127 11.46 -12.27 -8.92
CA LEU A 127 10.41 -11.81 -9.83
C LEU A 127 9.21 -12.76 -9.89
N ASP A 128 9.39 -14.05 -9.63
CA ASP A 128 8.36 -15.06 -9.80
C ASP A 128 8.19 -15.93 -8.54
N GLY A 129 7.06 -15.78 -7.86
CA GLY A 129 6.72 -16.52 -6.66
C GLY A 129 6.49 -18.01 -6.91
N THR A 130 6.33 -18.45 -8.16
CA THR A 130 6.35 -19.87 -8.53
C THR A 130 7.76 -20.47 -8.45
N LYS A 131 8.80 -19.62 -8.44
CA LYS A 131 10.21 -19.96 -8.25
C LYS A 131 10.66 -19.74 -6.80
N ALA A 132 9.74 -19.92 -5.85
CA ALA A 132 10.05 -19.85 -4.43
C ALA A 132 11.21 -20.78 -4.07
N VAL A 133 12.10 -20.30 -3.19
CA VAL A 133 13.31 -21.02 -2.79
C VAL A 133 13.20 -21.38 -1.31
N THR A 134 13.39 -22.65 -0.99
CA THR A 134 13.46 -23.13 0.38
C THR A 134 14.91 -23.24 0.81
N ILE A 135 15.24 -22.72 2.00
CA ILE A 135 16.60 -22.63 2.55
C ILE A 135 16.63 -23.21 3.97
N GLU A 136 17.81 -23.25 4.59
CA GLU A 136 17.99 -23.67 5.99
C GLU A 136 17.38 -25.06 6.26
N ASN A 137 17.71 -26.02 5.39
CA ASN A 137 17.20 -27.39 5.44
C ASN A 137 15.66 -27.52 5.43
N GLY A 138 14.95 -26.54 4.87
CA GLY A 138 13.49 -26.57 4.82
C GLY A 138 12.81 -25.58 5.76
N ALA A 139 13.53 -24.97 6.70
CA ALA A 139 12.94 -24.14 7.74
C ALA A 139 12.30 -22.86 7.20
N LEU A 140 12.83 -22.31 6.11
CA LEU A 140 12.38 -21.02 5.56
C LEU A 140 12.08 -21.14 4.06
N THR A 141 11.01 -20.51 3.60
CA THR A 141 10.69 -20.35 2.16
C THR A 141 10.71 -18.87 1.78
N PHE A 142 11.59 -18.50 0.87
CA PHE A 142 11.60 -17.20 0.21
C PHE A 142 10.72 -17.20 -1.04
N SER A 143 9.94 -16.14 -1.25
CA SER A 143 9.15 -15.95 -2.47
C SER A 143 8.78 -14.49 -2.67
N THR A 144 8.36 -14.12 -3.88
CA THR A 144 7.72 -12.83 -4.11
C THR A 144 6.36 -12.76 -3.42
N LEU A 145 5.99 -11.55 -3.01
CA LEU A 145 4.72 -11.18 -2.43
C LEU A 145 3.92 -10.36 -3.44
N HIS A 146 2.63 -10.67 -3.59
CA HIS A 146 1.69 -9.82 -4.28
C HIS A 146 0.29 -9.97 -3.67
N LEU A 147 -0.31 -8.86 -3.25
CA LEU A 147 -1.68 -8.87 -2.79
C LEU A 147 -2.62 -8.77 -4.01
N PRO A 148 -3.54 -9.72 -4.23
CA PRO A 148 -4.39 -9.71 -5.41
C PRO A 148 -5.37 -8.53 -5.37
N ARG A 149 -5.80 -8.05 -6.55
CA ARG A 149 -6.77 -6.94 -6.63
C ARG A 149 -8.09 -7.20 -5.90
N THR A 150 -8.47 -8.47 -5.75
CA THR A 150 -9.66 -8.90 -5.00
C THR A 150 -9.58 -8.54 -3.51
N ALA A 151 -8.38 -8.29 -2.98
CA ALA A 151 -8.20 -7.74 -1.64
C ALA A 151 -8.88 -6.38 -1.47
N MET A 152 -9.00 -5.59 -2.55
CA MET A 152 -9.61 -4.26 -2.55
C MET A 152 -8.93 -3.29 -1.56
N TYR A 153 -7.60 -3.34 -1.48
CA TYR A 153 -6.80 -2.47 -0.61
C TYR A 153 -6.77 -1.03 -1.15
N ARG A 154 -7.04 -0.04 -0.28
CA ARG A 154 -7.26 1.35 -0.66
C ARG A 154 -6.76 2.34 0.39
N LEU A 155 -6.30 3.49 -0.08
CA LEU A 155 -6.10 4.68 0.75
C LEU A 155 -7.45 5.40 0.88
N VAL A 156 -7.92 5.60 2.11
CA VAL A 156 -9.20 6.25 2.40
C VAL A 156 -9.11 7.60 3.06
N THR A 157 -8.06 7.84 3.83
CA THR A 157 -7.80 9.16 4.39
C THR A 157 -6.32 9.46 4.38
N ALA A 158 -5.98 10.70 4.06
CA ALA A 158 -4.64 11.23 4.16
C ALA A 158 -4.71 12.56 4.91
N SER A 159 -3.70 12.84 5.73
CA SER A 159 -3.56 14.15 6.37
C SER A 159 -2.13 14.64 6.27
N ARG A 160 -2.00 15.97 6.25
CA ARG A 160 -0.74 16.70 6.35
C ARG A 160 -0.92 17.82 7.37
N GLY A 161 -0.39 17.63 8.58
CA GLY A 161 -0.65 18.53 9.70
C GLY A 161 -2.17 18.70 9.95
N GLU A 162 -2.69 19.91 9.79
CA GLU A 162 -4.10 20.25 10.06
C GLU A 162 -5.01 20.05 8.83
N THR A 163 -4.45 19.72 7.67
CA THR A 163 -5.23 19.43 6.45
C THR A 163 -5.48 17.94 6.34
N ALA A 164 -6.72 17.55 6.04
CA ALA A 164 -7.09 16.16 5.77
C ALA A 164 -7.84 16.06 4.45
N GLU A 165 -7.72 14.91 3.81
CA GLU A 165 -8.37 14.58 2.55
C GLU A 165 -8.94 13.17 2.65
N PHE A 166 -10.18 13.01 2.16
CA PHE A 166 -10.76 11.71 1.95
C PHE A 166 -10.37 11.23 0.56
N CYS A 167 -9.75 10.06 0.53
CA CYS A 167 -9.33 9.39 -0.69
C CYS A 167 -10.23 8.14 -0.87
N ASN A 168 -10.28 7.58 -2.08
CA ASN A 168 -10.76 6.22 -2.29
C ASN A 168 -9.93 5.62 -3.44
N VAL A 169 -8.62 5.54 -3.18
CA VAL A 169 -7.61 5.26 -4.21
C VAL A 169 -7.10 3.83 -4.03
N PRO A 170 -7.06 3.00 -5.09
CA PRO A 170 -6.50 1.66 -5.00
C PRO A 170 -5.01 1.69 -4.66
N ILE A 171 -4.59 0.72 -3.84
CA ILE A 171 -3.19 0.50 -3.50
C ILE A 171 -2.72 -0.77 -4.19
N SER A 172 -1.57 -0.71 -4.85
CA SER A 172 -0.85 -1.91 -5.25
C SER A 172 0.18 -2.25 -4.17
N ASP A 173 0.21 -3.52 -3.76
CA ASP A 173 1.14 -4.06 -2.76
C ASP A 173 1.88 -5.25 -3.38
N SER A 174 3.21 -5.16 -3.38
CA SER A 174 4.09 -6.24 -3.82
C SER A 174 5.46 -6.10 -3.17
N GLY A 175 6.20 -7.21 -3.15
CA GLY A 175 7.55 -7.26 -2.62
C GLY A 175 8.02 -8.70 -2.50
N TRP A 176 8.59 -9.03 -1.36
CA TRP A 176 9.13 -10.34 -1.04
C TRP A 176 8.72 -10.75 0.36
N MET A 177 8.62 -12.05 0.56
CA MET A 177 8.27 -12.64 1.84
C MET A 177 9.12 -13.85 2.19
N ILE A 178 9.34 -14.04 3.50
CA ILE A 178 9.81 -15.29 4.09
C ILE A 178 8.64 -15.95 4.81
N ALA A 179 8.37 -17.20 4.47
CA ALA A 179 7.50 -18.09 5.23
C ALA A 179 8.35 -18.98 6.15
N VAL A 180 8.09 -18.90 7.45
CA VAL A 180 8.74 -19.73 8.46
C VAL A 180 7.98 -21.06 8.55
N ASN A 181 8.56 -22.12 8.00
CA ASN A 181 7.95 -23.44 7.92
C ASN A 181 8.18 -24.24 9.22
N GLU A 182 9.35 -24.03 9.84
CA GLU A 182 9.74 -24.57 11.13
C GLU A 182 10.38 -23.45 11.96
N GLU A 183 10.42 -23.59 13.28
CA GLU A 183 11.03 -22.59 14.14
C GLU A 183 12.47 -22.28 13.71
N PHE A 184 12.81 -20.99 13.67
CA PHE A 184 14.11 -20.53 13.20
C PHE A 184 14.71 -19.55 14.19
N GLN A 185 15.95 -19.82 14.61
CA GLN A 185 16.72 -18.92 15.47
C GLN A 185 17.34 -17.81 14.62
N ALA A 186 16.75 -16.60 14.67
CA ALA A 186 17.33 -15.45 14.01
C ALA A 186 18.62 -15.00 14.72
N SER A 187 19.57 -14.48 13.95
CA SER A 187 20.92 -14.12 14.42
C SER A 187 21.39 -12.72 13.97
N GLY A 188 20.48 -11.91 13.42
CA GLY A 188 20.76 -10.53 13.02
C GLY A 188 20.50 -9.52 14.14
N THR A 189 20.16 -8.28 13.76
CA THR A 189 19.74 -7.25 14.73
C THR A 189 18.46 -7.64 15.49
N PHE A 190 17.60 -8.45 14.88
CA PHE A 190 16.59 -9.25 15.56
C PHE A 190 17.22 -10.60 15.93
N ASN A 191 17.42 -10.82 17.22
CA ASN A 191 18.06 -12.02 17.77
C ASN A 191 17.08 -12.75 18.70
N SER A 192 16.08 -13.40 18.12
CA SER A 192 15.06 -14.18 18.82
C SER A 192 14.53 -15.29 17.91
N ILE A 193 13.67 -16.15 18.44
CA ILE A 193 13.03 -17.22 17.69
C ILE A 193 11.94 -16.62 16.79
N LEU A 194 11.97 -16.97 15.51
CA LEU A 194 10.84 -16.84 14.61
C LEU A 194 9.98 -18.11 14.73
N PRO A 195 8.74 -18.01 15.24
CA PRO A 195 7.90 -19.18 15.43
C PRO A 195 7.42 -19.73 14.08
N LYS A 196 7.11 -21.04 14.06
CA LYS A 196 6.46 -21.68 12.90
C LYS A 196 5.20 -20.93 12.50
N GLY A 197 5.03 -20.71 11.19
CA GLY A 197 3.91 -19.97 10.62
C GLY A 197 4.12 -18.45 10.56
N ALA A 198 5.18 -17.91 11.17
CA ALA A 198 5.53 -16.51 11.00
C ALA A 198 5.81 -16.16 9.53
N ARG A 199 5.61 -14.88 9.22
CA ARG A 199 5.88 -14.26 7.93
C ARG A 199 6.72 -13.01 8.14
N LEU A 200 7.71 -12.83 7.26
CA LEU A 200 8.47 -11.59 7.13
C LEU A 200 8.13 -10.98 5.78
N PHE A 201 7.92 -9.68 5.73
CA PHE A 201 7.53 -8.93 4.55
C PHE A 201 8.46 -7.74 4.36
N TYR A 202 8.85 -7.53 3.11
CA TYR A 202 9.60 -6.39 2.61
C TYR A 202 9.02 -6.01 1.25
N GLY A 203 8.66 -4.76 1.03
CA GLY A 203 8.03 -4.38 -0.24
C GLY A 203 7.65 -2.92 -0.31
N ASP A 204 6.77 -2.60 -1.24
CA ASP A 204 6.25 -1.25 -1.42
C ASP A 204 4.73 -1.23 -1.50
N TYR A 205 4.14 -0.20 -0.91
CA TYR A 205 2.82 0.27 -1.29
C TYR A 205 2.96 1.33 -2.39
N ILE A 206 2.23 1.14 -3.49
CA ILE A 206 2.12 2.13 -4.56
C ILE A 206 0.71 2.67 -4.59
N VAL A 207 0.60 3.99 -4.38
CA VAL A 207 -0.68 4.71 -4.36
C VAL A 207 -0.71 5.70 -5.52
N SER A 208 -1.61 5.51 -6.47
CA SER A 208 -1.78 6.41 -7.63
C SER A 208 -2.74 7.55 -7.31
N LEU A 209 -2.21 8.74 -6.99
CA LEU A 209 -2.95 9.91 -6.48
C LEU A 209 -3.47 10.86 -7.57
N CYS A 210 -3.05 10.70 -8.81
CA CYS A 210 -3.63 11.35 -9.98
C CYS A 210 -3.02 10.72 -11.24
N ASP A 211 -3.80 10.70 -12.32
CA ASP A 211 -3.27 10.39 -13.64
C ASP A 211 -2.73 11.69 -14.24
N HIS A 212 -1.40 11.81 -14.37
CA HIS A 212 -0.88 12.84 -15.28
C HIS A 212 -1.26 12.42 -16.69
N VAL A 213 -2.33 13.00 -17.24
CA VAL A 213 -2.54 12.97 -18.68
C VAL A 213 -1.43 13.82 -19.29
N THR A 214 -0.39 13.17 -19.84
CA THR A 214 0.50 13.81 -20.81
C THR A 214 -0.28 14.04 -22.09
N GLY A 215 -1.16 15.05 -22.07
CA GLY A 215 -1.79 15.56 -23.26
C GLY A 215 -0.76 16.36 -24.05
N TYR A 216 -0.60 16.02 -25.33
CA TYR A 216 0.07 16.87 -26.31
C TYR A 216 -0.65 18.23 -26.34
N GLY A 217 -0.04 19.27 -25.78
CA GLY A 217 -0.59 20.63 -25.82
C GLY A 217 -0.03 21.50 -24.69
N THR A 218 0.62 22.60 -25.06
CA THR A 218 1.45 23.49 -24.25
C THR A 218 0.73 24.33 -23.19
N HIS A 219 -0.44 23.95 -22.68
CA HIS A 219 -1.22 24.79 -21.76
C HIS A 219 -1.55 24.11 -20.43
N PHE A 220 -0.91 24.64 -19.38
CA PHE A 220 -1.12 24.41 -17.94
C PHE A 220 -1.13 22.95 -17.47
N ARG A 221 0.06 22.47 -17.08
CA ARG A 221 0.20 21.36 -16.12
C ARG A 221 -0.41 21.81 -14.80
N SER A 222 -1.67 21.50 -14.57
CA SER A 222 -2.23 21.66 -13.24
C SER A 222 -1.49 20.70 -12.30
N PRO A 223 -0.85 21.18 -11.22
CA PRO A 223 -0.25 20.28 -10.24
C PRO A 223 -1.35 19.37 -9.69
N CYS A 224 -0.99 18.14 -9.33
CA CYS A 224 -1.97 17.25 -8.73
C CYS A 224 -2.47 17.87 -7.43
N PHE A 225 -3.75 18.17 -7.44
CA PHE A 225 -4.45 18.73 -6.31
C PHE A 225 -4.74 17.59 -5.33
N ASN A 226 -3.74 17.18 -4.56
CA ASN A 226 -3.90 16.38 -3.34
C ASN A 226 -2.97 16.90 -2.23
N VAL A 227 -3.16 16.45 -0.99
CA VAL A 227 -2.37 16.87 0.19
C VAL A 227 -0.85 16.65 0.04
N PHE A 228 -0.44 15.77 -0.87
CA PHE A 228 0.96 15.45 -1.14
C PHE A 228 1.55 16.27 -2.30
N ARG A 229 0.73 16.90 -3.14
CA ARG A 229 1.13 17.53 -4.42
C ARG A 229 1.95 16.60 -5.32
N LYS A 230 1.62 15.30 -5.30
CA LYS A 230 2.32 14.25 -6.03
C LYS A 230 1.34 13.41 -6.84
N ALA A 231 1.83 12.80 -7.91
CA ALA A 231 1.01 11.86 -8.68
C ALA A 231 0.96 10.45 -8.14
N LYS A 232 1.98 10.07 -7.38
CA LYS A 232 2.02 8.79 -6.72
C LYS A 232 2.82 8.86 -5.43
N LEU A 233 2.52 7.96 -4.51
CA LEU A 233 3.38 7.62 -3.39
C LEU A 233 3.95 6.22 -3.60
N ILE A 234 5.24 6.07 -3.30
CA ILE A 234 5.91 4.77 -3.23
C ILE A 234 6.41 4.66 -1.80
N ILE A 235 5.67 3.92 -0.98
CA ILE A 235 5.93 3.79 0.44
C ILE A 235 6.53 2.41 0.66
N HIS A 236 7.83 2.38 0.90
CA HIS A 236 8.53 1.17 1.29
C HIS A 236 8.07 0.72 2.67
N PHE A 237 7.93 -0.59 2.87
CA PHE A 237 7.62 -1.19 4.16
C PHE A 237 8.52 -2.39 4.43
N GLU A 238 8.87 -2.54 5.70
CA GLU A 238 9.58 -3.71 6.23
C GLU A 238 8.98 -4.12 7.57
N ASN A 239 8.88 -5.43 7.84
CA ASN A 239 8.45 -5.90 9.16
C ASN A 239 9.37 -5.37 10.25
N LYS A 240 8.79 -4.82 11.32
CA LYS A 240 9.56 -4.45 12.51
C LYS A 240 10.08 -5.69 13.24
N THR A 241 9.22 -6.71 13.38
CA THR A 241 9.55 -8.03 13.94
C THR A 241 9.09 -9.13 12.97
N TYR A 242 7.90 -9.67 13.12
CA TYR A 242 7.32 -10.65 12.22
C TYR A 242 5.80 -10.55 12.30
N THR A 243 5.14 -11.11 11.30
CA THR A 243 3.68 -11.21 11.25
C THR A 243 3.27 -12.67 11.47
N SER A 244 2.43 -12.94 12.46
CA SER A 244 1.78 -14.25 12.64
C SER A 244 0.43 -14.25 11.95
N LEU A 245 0.23 -15.15 10.99
CA LEU A 245 -1.07 -15.31 10.33
C LEU A 245 -2.02 -16.10 11.23
N GLY A 246 -3.22 -15.58 11.42
CA GLY A 246 -4.34 -16.21 12.13
C GLY A 246 -5.61 -15.39 11.90
N ASP A 247 -6.69 -15.74 12.62
CA ASP A 247 -7.99 -15.03 12.52
C ASP A 247 -7.85 -13.51 12.74
N VAL A 248 -6.91 -13.13 13.62
CA VAL A 248 -6.46 -11.75 13.79
C VAL A 248 -4.95 -11.71 13.56
N THR A 249 -4.54 -10.96 12.55
CA THR A 249 -3.13 -10.75 12.21
C THR A 249 -2.76 -9.30 12.48
N VAL A 250 -1.73 -9.07 13.29
CA VAL A 250 -1.23 -7.72 13.60
C VAL A 250 -0.20 -7.28 12.56
N LEU A 251 -0.32 -6.05 12.08
CA LEU A 251 0.62 -5.39 11.19
C LEU A 251 1.46 -4.41 12.00
N ASP A 252 2.79 -4.57 12.00
CA ASP A 252 3.74 -3.61 12.58
C ASP A 252 4.95 -3.50 11.63
N TYR A 253 4.98 -2.40 10.87
CA TYR A 253 5.99 -2.13 9.85
C TYR A 253 6.72 -0.82 10.14
N ASP A 254 8.03 -0.81 9.89
CA ASP A 254 8.73 0.44 9.62
C ASP A 254 8.45 0.80 8.16
N VAL A 255 8.11 2.06 7.90
CA VAL A 255 7.78 2.54 6.55
C VAL A 255 8.61 3.75 6.15
N LYS A 256 8.86 3.90 4.85
CA LYS A 256 9.64 5.01 4.31
C LYS A 256 9.08 5.52 2.99
N GLU A 257 8.93 6.83 2.86
CA GLU A 257 8.58 7.49 1.61
C GLU A 257 9.52 8.68 1.40
N SER A 258 10.01 8.86 0.17
CA SER A 258 11.05 9.84 -0.17
C SER A 258 10.82 11.28 0.34
N SER A 259 9.58 11.74 0.38
CA SER A 259 9.17 13.08 0.83
C SER A 259 8.54 13.11 2.21
N LEU A 260 7.98 12.00 2.69
CA LEU A 260 7.38 11.94 4.03
C LEU A 260 8.41 11.57 5.11
N GLY A 261 9.54 10.98 4.71
CA GLY A 261 10.58 10.50 5.60
C GLY A 261 10.32 9.08 6.10
N ASN A 262 10.85 8.77 7.28
CA ASN A 262 10.60 7.50 7.97
C ASN A 262 9.32 7.60 8.80
N GLY A 263 8.62 6.48 8.92
CA GLY A 263 7.36 6.38 9.63
C GLY A 263 7.13 4.98 10.18
N ARG A 264 5.93 4.77 10.72
CA ARG A 264 5.45 3.47 11.21
C ARG A 264 4.07 3.18 10.68
N ALA A 265 3.84 1.93 10.28
CA ALA A 265 2.52 1.41 9.96
C ALA A 265 2.07 0.44 11.04
N ARG A 266 0.86 0.65 11.56
CA ARG A 266 0.24 -0.24 12.52
C ARG A 266 -1.19 -0.56 12.13
N GLY A 267 -1.53 -1.83 12.16
CA GLY A 267 -2.83 -2.27 11.72
C GLY A 267 -3.19 -3.67 12.15
N VAL A 268 -4.36 -4.09 11.71
CA VAL A 268 -4.89 -5.43 11.93
C VAL A 268 -5.55 -5.92 10.65
N ILE A 269 -5.43 -7.22 10.41
CA ILE A 269 -6.19 -7.96 9.42
C ILE A 269 -7.08 -8.93 10.20
N PHE A 270 -8.38 -8.88 9.96
CA PHE A 270 -9.33 -9.91 10.38
C PHE A 270 -9.59 -10.83 9.20
N THR A 271 -9.33 -12.13 9.37
CA THR A 271 -9.68 -13.15 8.37
C THR A 271 -11.05 -13.72 8.71
N GLU A 272 -11.94 -13.66 7.74
CA GLU A 272 -13.31 -14.15 7.80
C GLU A 272 -13.44 -15.41 6.93
N PRO A 273 -14.54 -16.21 7.08
CA PRO A 273 -14.80 -17.34 6.20
C PRO A 273 -14.76 -16.97 4.71
N ASN A 274 -14.37 -17.94 3.87
CA ASN A 274 -14.22 -17.79 2.41
C ASN A 274 -13.12 -16.81 1.99
N ASP A 275 -11.99 -16.80 2.71
CA ASP A 275 -10.83 -15.94 2.45
C ASP A 275 -11.16 -14.44 2.40
N LYS A 276 -12.28 -14.03 3.00
CA LYS A 276 -12.61 -12.62 3.14
C LYS A 276 -11.72 -12.02 4.21
N MET A 277 -11.27 -10.79 4.00
CA MET A 277 -10.45 -10.08 4.96
C MET A 277 -10.86 -8.62 5.11
N THR A 278 -10.77 -8.16 6.36
CA THR A 278 -11.02 -6.79 6.76
C THR A 278 -9.72 -6.24 7.34
N VAL A 279 -9.09 -5.28 6.67
CA VAL A 279 -7.81 -4.68 7.08
C VAL A 279 -8.03 -3.23 7.47
N ARG A 280 -7.44 -2.82 8.58
CA ARG A 280 -7.32 -1.41 8.98
C ARG A 280 -5.85 -1.16 9.32
N ASN A 281 -5.18 -0.31 8.55
CA ASN A 281 -3.76 -0.02 8.75
C ASN A 281 -3.54 1.50 8.70
N VAL A 282 -2.84 2.03 9.71
CA VAL A 282 -2.55 3.45 9.84
C VAL A 282 -1.05 3.66 9.72
N LEU A 283 -0.64 4.46 8.76
CA LEU A 283 0.74 4.87 8.54
C LEU A 283 0.91 6.27 9.09
N THR A 284 1.96 6.47 9.88
CA THR A 284 2.29 7.74 10.53
C THR A 284 3.73 8.13 10.24
N PHE A 285 3.97 9.37 9.83
CA PHE A 285 5.29 9.93 9.56
C PHE A 285 5.54 11.12 10.47
N SER A 286 6.50 11.00 11.38
CA SER A 286 6.72 11.97 12.46
C SER A 286 7.31 13.29 11.96
N ARG A 287 7.08 14.35 12.74
CA ARG A 287 7.92 15.57 12.67
C ARG A 287 9.29 15.21 13.24
N LEU A 288 10.33 15.28 12.40
CA LEU A 288 11.71 15.37 12.87
C LEU A 288 11.90 16.73 13.56
#